data_AF-A0A1B1UD35-F1
#
_entry.id   AF-A0A1B1UD35-F1
#
_cell.length_a   1.000
_cell.length_b   1.000
_cell.length_c   1.000
_cell.angle_alpha   90.00
_cell.angle_beta   90.00
_cell.angle_gamma   90.00
#
_symmetry.space_group_name_H-M   'P 1'
#
loop_
_entity.id
_entity.type
_entity.pdbx_description
1 polymer ?
#
loop_
_entity_poly.entity_id
_entity_poly.type
_entity_poly.pdbx_seq_one_letter_code
_entity_poly.pdbx_strand_id
1 'polypeptide(L)'
;MATAWIRCYSSVKNFGAIQVCEEPGTDLANVTFSTTERSVVIPEGVKYVGISASADFHYKVGGSTVTAATTDLKVSSSNAPYFVGVSPGQYIAFIAAA
;
A
#
# COMPACT_ATOMS: atom_id res chain seq x y z
N MET A 1 -9.72 -2.78 -15.40
CA MET A 1 -9.81 -3.07 -13.96
C MET A 1 -8.46 -3.61 -13.52
N ALA A 2 -7.89 -3.07 -12.45
CA ALA A 2 -6.55 -3.41 -11.95
C ALA A 2 -6.65 -4.04 -10.56
N THR A 3 -5.62 -4.77 -10.15
CA THR A 3 -5.54 -5.39 -8.82
C THR A 3 -4.25 -4.98 -8.12
N ALA A 4 -4.34 -4.61 -6.85
CA ALA A 4 -3.22 -4.39 -5.94
C ALA A 4 -3.12 -5.53 -4.94
N TRP A 5 -1.89 -6.02 -4.76
CA TRP A 5 -1.49 -6.96 -3.72
C TRP A 5 -0.68 -6.19 -2.68
N ILE A 6 -1.07 -6.36 -1.41
CA ILE A 6 -0.52 -5.61 -0.29
C ILE A 6 0.04 -6.60 0.71
N ARG A 7 1.33 -6.45 1.03
CA ARG A 7 2.00 -7.22 2.09
C ARG A 7 2.38 -6.30 3.23
N CYS A 8 2.04 -6.69 4.45
CA CYS A 8 2.33 -5.95 5.68
C CYS A 8 3.61 -6.44 6.36
N TYR A 9 4.39 -5.49 6.87
CA TYR A 9 5.62 -5.74 7.61
C TYR A 9 5.58 -5.05 8.99
N SER A 10 5.81 -5.84 10.04
CA SER A 10 5.78 -5.41 11.44
C SER A 10 7.17 -5.19 12.04
N SER A 11 8.17 -5.95 11.57
CA SER A 11 9.58 -5.77 11.91
C SER A 11 10.29 -4.92 10.86
N VAL A 12 11.17 -4.06 11.36
CA VAL A 12 12.08 -3.25 10.55
C VAL A 12 13.47 -3.51 11.09
N LYS A 13 14.38 -4.04 10.24
CA LYS A 13 15.79 -4.03 10.60
C LYS A 13 16.31 -2.60 10.41
N ASN A 14 16.78 -2.02 11.49
CA ASN A 14 17.45 -0.73 11.46
C ASN A 14 18.93 -0.96 11.16
N PHE A 15 19.35 -0.64 9.94
CA PHE A 15 20.76 -0.54 9.58
C PHE A 15 21.18 0.93 9.70
N GLY A 16 21.29 1.41 10.94
CA GLY A 16 21.50 2.83 11.22
C GLY A 16 20.26 3.66 10.88
N ALA A 17 20.38 4.59 9.93
CA ALA A 17 19.26 5.44 9.47
C ALA A 17 18.33 4.74 8.47
N ILE A 18 18.69 3.54 7.98
CA ILE A 18 17.93 2.83 6.96
C ILE A 18 17.04 1.79 7.64
N GLN A 19 15.74 1.91 7.37
CA GLN A 19 14.72 0.98 7.80
C GLN A 19 14.40 0.01 6.67
N VAL A 20 14.69 -1.27 6.89
CA VAL A 20 14.45 -2.34 5.91
C VAL A 20 13.29 -3.22 6.38
N CYS A 21 12.28 -3.39 5.52
CA CYS A 21 11.18 -4.33 5.75
C CYS A 21 11.74 -5.76 5.85
N GLU A 22 11.33 -6.51 6.86
CA GLU A 22 11.80 -7.89 7.09
C GLU A 22 10.68 -8.91 6.83
N GLU A 23 11.02 -9.99 6.12
CA GLU A 23 10.15 -11.14 5.92
C GLU A 23 10.25 -12.11 7.12
N PRO A 24 9.20 -12.90 7.44
CA PRO A 24 7.97 -13.05 6.68
C PRO A 24 6.97 -11.91 6.94
N GLY A 25 6.45 -11.32 5.86
CA GLY A 25 5.30 -10.42 5.91
C GLY A 25 3.97 -11.18 5.88
N THR A 26 2.88 -10.49 6.18
CA THR A 26 1.51 -11.05 6.08
C THR A 26 0.75 -10.35 4.96
N ASP A 27 0.12 -11.13 4.09
CA ASP A 27 -0.69 -10.59 3.00
C ASP A 27 -2.03 -10.05 3.50
N LEU A 28 -2.42 -8.89 2.98
CA LEU A 28 -3.79 -8.38 3.10
C LEU A 28 -4.66 -8.92 1.98
N ALA A 29 -5.97 -8.77 2.15
CA ALA A 29 -6.92 -8.92 1.05
C ALA A 29 -6.50 -8.03 -0.13
N ASN A 30 -6.53 -8.61 -1.33
CA ASN A 30 -6.27 -7.87 -2.56
C ASN A 30 -7.32 -6.78 -2.77
N VAL A 31 -6.92 -5.71 -3.45
CA VAL A 31 -7.82 -4.62 -3.80
C VAL A 31 -7.98 -4.61 -5.31
N THR A 32 -9.20 -4.81 -5.79
CA THR A 32 -9.52 -4.68 -7.21
C THR A 32 -10.18 -3.33 -7.45
N PHE A 33 -9.67 -2.55 -8.40
CA PHE A 33 -10.06 -1.16 -8.58
C PHE A 33 -10.15 -0.75 -10.05
N SER A 34 -11.07 0.17 -10.32
CA SER A 34 -11.23 0.89 -11.59
C SER A 34 -11.51 2.37 -11.30
N THR A 35 -12.35 2.62 -10.30
CA THR A 35 -12.50 3.88 -9.56
C THR A 35 -11.71 3.81 -8.25
N THR A 36 -11.85 4.83 -7.39
CA THR A 36 -11.26 4.77 -6.05
C THR A 36 -11.84 3.59 -5.27
N GLU A 37 -10.96 2.72 -4.77
CA GLU A 37 -11.27 1.60 -3.88
C GLU A 37 -10.18 1.51 -2.81
N ARG A 38 -10.43 0.82 -1.70
CA ARG A 38 -9.48 0.76 -0.59
C ARG A 38 -9.22 -0.64 -0.08
N SER A 39 -8.07 -0.79 0.56
CA SER A 39 -7.70 -1.99 1.32
C SER A 39 -8.64 -2.24 2.49
N VAL A 40 -8.49 -3.41 3.12
CA VAL A 40 -8.92 -3.60 4.50
C VAL A 40 -8.06 -2.77 5.46
N VAL A 41 -8.47 -2.68 6.72
CA VAL A 41 -7.73 -1.95 7.74
C VAL A 41 -6.32 -2.53 7.92
N ILE A 42 -5.32 -1.66 8.03
CA ILE A 42 -3.96 -2.06 8.36
C ILE A 42 -3.94 -2.61 9.80
N PRO A 43 -3.50 -3.87 10.01
CA PRO A 43 -3.46 -4.49 11.33
C PRO A 43 -2.55 -3.77 12.33
N GLU A 44 -2.72 -4.10 13.61
CA GLU A 44 -1.79 -3.66 14.65
C GLU A 44 -0.35 -4.12 14.42
N GLY A 45 0.61 -3.32 14.89
CA GLY A 45 2.03 -3.62 14.79
C GLY A 45 2.66 -3.41 13.40
N VAL A 46 1.88 -3.18 12.35
CA VAL A 46 2.39 -2.90 11.00
C VAL A 46 2.93 -1.48 10.91
N LYS A 47 4.12 -1.35 10.31
CA LYS A 47 4.79 -0.05 10.08
C LYS A 47 4.97 0.27 8.61
N TYR A 48 5.06 -0.76 7.77
CA TYR A 48 5.23 -0.62 6.33
C TYR A 48 4.34 -1.61 5.59
N VAL A 49 3.98 -1.23 4.38
CA VAL A 49 3.44 -2.16 3.40
C VAL A 49 4.27 -2.14 2.13
N GLY A 50 4.38 -3.29 1.48
CA GLY A 50 4.79 -3.41 0.09
C GLY A 50 3.56 -3.54 -0.79
N ILE A 51 3.51 -2.74 -1.84
CA ILE A 51 2.40 -2.69 -2.80
C ILE A 51 2.91 -3.12 -4.17
N SER A 52 2.27 -4.13 -4.74
CA SER A 52 2.43 -4.53 -6.14
C SER A 52 1.09 -4.39 -6.84
N ALA A 53 1.07 -3.94 -8.09
CA ALA A 53 -0.18 -3.76 -8.83
C ALA A 53 -0.07 -4.25 -10.26
N SER A 54 -1.20 -4.66 -10.85
CA SER A 54 -1.27 -5.15 -12.23
C SER A 54 -1.21 -4.03 -13.29
N ALA A 55 -1.30 -2.76 -12.89
CA ALA A 55 -1.25 -1.58 -13.75
C ALA A 55 -0.81 -0.36 -12.92
N ASP A 56 -0.39 0.72 -13.59
CA ASP A 56 -0.08 2.00 -12.94
C ASP A 56 -1.28 2.51 -12.12
N PHE A 57 -0.99 3.15 -10.99
CA PHE A 57 -2.02 3.55 -10.04
C PHE A 57 -1.65 4.84 -9.31
N HIS A 58 -2.67 5.52 -8.76
CA HIS A 58 -2.48 6.52 -7.72
C HIS A 58 -2.93 5.95 -6.38
N TYR A 59 -2.29 6.38 -5.30
CA TYR A 59 -2.65 5.91 -3.96
C TYR A 59 -2.70 7.02 -2.91
N LYS A 60 -3.43 6.76 -1.84
CA LYS A 60 -3.45 7.60 -0.64
C LYS A 60 -3.60 6.76 0.62
N VAL A 61 -2.82 7.08 1.64
CA VAL A 61 -2.94 6.48 2.98
C VAL A 61 -3.75 7.41 3.88
N GLY A 62 -4.67 6.85 4.67
CA GLY A 62 -5.49 7.65 5.58
C GLY A 62 -6.41 6.80 6.45
N GLY A 63 -7.36 7.45 7.11
CA GLY A 63 -8.34 6.78 7.97
C GLY A 63 -9.45 6.06 7.19
N SER A 64 -10.51 5.67 7.90
CA SER A 64 -11.66 4.91 7.38
C SER A 64 -12.55 5.65 6.37
N THR A 65 -12.13 6.80 5.86
CA THR A 65 -12.80 7.56 4.78
C THR A 65 -11.83 7.95 3.66
N VAL A 66 -10.60 7.43 3.67
CA VAL A 66 -9.59 7.76 2.65
C VAL A 66 -10.08 7.39 1.25
N THR A 67 -9.84 8.29 0.30
CA THR A 67 -10.10 8.13 -1.13
C THR A 67 -8.86 8.56 -1.90
N ALA A 68 -8.55 7.87 -2.99
CA ALA A 68 -7.47 8.22 -3.89
C ALA A 68 -8.00 9.05 -5.06
N ALA A 69 -7.23 10.02 -5.51
CA ALA A 69 -7.51 10.88 -6.63
C ALA A 69 -6.38 10.80 -7.67
N THR A 70 -6.67 11.16 -8.91
CA THR A 70 -5.68 11.20 -10.00
C THR A 70 -4.62 12.30 -9.83
N THR A 71 -4.80 13.18 -8.85
CA THR A 71 -3.81 14.19 -8.44
C THR A 71 -2.86 13.67 -7.36
N ASP A 72 -3.13 12.51 -6.76
CA ASP A 72 -2.22 11.89 -5.78
C ASP A 72 -1.00 11.30 -6.50
N LEU A 73 -0.02 10.82 -5.73
CA LEU A 73 1.22 10.27 -6.27
C LEU A 73 0.93 9.10 -7.22
N LYS A 74 1.32 9.26 -8.50
CA LYS A 74 1.32 8.17 -9.48
C LYS A 74 2.50 7.24 -9.19
N VAL A 75 2.21 5.95 -9.11
CA VAL A 75 3.19 4.87 -8.98
C VAL A 75 3.06 3.97 -10.20
N SER A 76 4.19 3.69 -10.86
CA SER A 76 4.19 2.73 -11.95
C SER A 76 4.17 1.31 -11.43
N SER A 77 3.40 0.43 -12.08
CA SER A 77 3.38 -1.00 -11.73
C SER A 77 4.74 -1.69 -11.90
N SER A 78 5.64 -1.13 -12.71
CA SER A 78 7.01 -1.64 -12.86
C SER A 78 7.88 -1.45 -11.62
N ASN A 79 7.48 -0.56 -10.69
CA ASN A 79 8.24 -0.27 -9.47
C ASN A 79 7.87 -1.20 -8.30
N ALA A 80 7.22 -2.33 -8.58
CA ALA A 80 6.76 -3.27 -7.58
C ALA A 80 7.91 -4.11 -6.97
N PRO A 81 7.94 -4.33 -5.64
CA PRO A 81 7.04 -3.75 -4.65
C PRO A 81 7.42 -2.30 -4.28
N TYR A 82 6.42 -1.41 -4.30
CA TYR A 82 6.55 -0.04 -3.81
C TYR A 82 6.23 0.01 -2.31
N PHE A 83 7.16 0.53 -1.50
CA PHE A 83 7.02 0.52 -0.05
C PHE A 83 6.45 1.83 0.49
N VAL A 84 5.49 1.70 1.41
CA VAL A 84 4.78 2.83 2.02
C VAL A 84 4.75 2.68 3.52
N GLY A 85 5.13 3.74 4.24
CA GLY A 85 4.96 3.81 5.69
C GLY A 85 3.50 3.99 6.07
N VAL A 86 3.04 3.23 7.06
CA VAL A 86 1.65 3.21 7.53
C VAL A 86 1.59 3.12 9.04
N SER A 87 0.43 3.46 9.59
CA SER A 87 0.07 3.24 10.98
C SER A 87 -1.09 2.26 11.10
N PRO A 88 -1.17 1.47 12.19
CA PRO A 88 -2.34 0.66 12.49
C PRO A 88 -3.64 1.47 12.44
N GLY A 89 -4.71 0.85 11.94
CA GLY A 89 -6.02 1.50 11.80
C GLY A 89 -6.17 2.36 10.53
N GLN A 90 -5.10 2.56 9.76
CA GLN A 90 -5.17 3.21 8.46
C GLN A 90 -5.65 2.26 7.37
N TYR A 91 -5.93 2.84 6.21
CA TYR A 91 -6.35 2.20 4.97
C TYR A 91 -5.53 2.78 3.83
N ILE A 92 -5.44 2.05 2.72
CA ILE A 92 -4.79 2.51 1.50
C ILE A 92 -5.83 2.52 0.40
N ALA A 93 -6.13 3.69 -0.13
CA ALA A 93 -6.98 3.84 -1.30
C ALA A 93 -6.14 3.81 -2.57
N PHE A 94 -6.72 3.26 -3.64
CA PHE A 94 -6.15 3.10 -4.96
C PHE A 94 -7.14 3.59 -6.01
N ILE A 95 -6.62 4.19 -7.08
CA ILE A 95 -7.37 4.45 -8.32
C ILE A 95 -6.46 4.16 -9.51
N ALA A 96 -7.03 3.68 -10.61
CA ALA A 96 -6.27 3.41 -11.82
C ALA A 96 -5.65 4.71 -12.36
N ALA A 97 -4.37 4.67 -12.73
CA ALA A 97 -3.74 5.75 -13.47
C ALA A 97 -3.98 5.51 -14.96
N ALA A 98 -4.39 6.57 -15.67
CA ALA A 98 -4.39 6.59 -17.12
C ALA A 98 -2.97 6.80 -17.68
#